data_AF-A0A964EWQ6-F1
#
_entry.id   AF-A0A964EWQ6-F1
#
_cell.length_a   1.000
_cell.length_b   1.000
_cell.length_c   1.000
_cell.angle_alpha   90.00
_cell.angle_beta   90.00
_cell.angle_gamma   90.00
#
_symmetry.space_group_name_H-M   'P 1'
#
loop_
_entity.id
_entity.type
_entity.pdbx_description
1 polymer ?
#
loop_
_entity_poly.entity_id
_entity_poly.type
_entity_poly.pdbx_seq_one_letter_code
_entity_poly.pdbx_strand_id
1 'polypeptide(L)'
;MTVSLNERPEALWDPSVPLTELRALGICVGYPSALVPAAWLKPANHWGDGPPPQVPEPPPDGHYWLTFPSTGEVAGLWLAEGLVRQLRLVREGMARFGSLTEETLRGALGPPDDVSRSIGHLTLRWTGRGLAVTWDGRTGALVCVDLDADPQPPRLYRARDLLEEVFDFLSWAPKPADWSEAALKARPPARVRFLRVRALSRAFGVWSEATPDPGLPPNRQPPHPISALQFGDFLKGREGCPPLDEAIATYIEAREPRGRHTPFGPRIGFMYLFGFVQKARALRRHNSGVLEAGAVELRWAMHEVAQAVAPLEEPVEALAALLARAIDPAERGFTLVELEQRFGYPADDLHEIDMDWM
;
A
#
# COMPACT_ATOMS: atom_id res chain seq x y z
N MET A 1 -22.10 -19.45 -20.19
CA MET A 1 -21.60 -20.48 -19.24
C MET A 1 -21.15 -19.71 -18.00
N THR A 2 -22.02 -19.66 -16.99
CA THR A 2 -21.84 -18.83 -15.80
C THR A 2 -21.30 -19.75 -14.71
N VAL A 3 -20.04 -19.58 -14.33
CA VAL A 3 -19.42 -20.36 -13.25
C VAL A 3 -19.76 -19.66 -11.93
N SER A 4 -20.46 -20.39 -11.06
CA SER A 4 -20.81 -19.98 -9.70
C SER A 4 -19.59 -20.12 -8.81
N LEU A 5 -19.14 -19.01 -8.21
CA LEU A 5 -18.17 -19.00 -7.12
C LEU A 5 -18.87 -19.45 -5.83
N ASN A 6 -19.06 -20.76 -5.66
CA ASN A 6 -19.56 -21.35 -4.41
C ASN A 6 -19.09 -22.80 -4.19
N GLU A 7 -18.07 -23.25 -4.90
CA GLU A 7 -17.49 -24.58 -4.65
C GLU A 7 -16.49 -24.50 -3.49
N ARG A 8 -16.84 -25.20 -2.40
CA ARG A 8 -16.08 -25.29 -1.16
C ARG A 8 -14.69 -25.91 -1.41
N PRO A 9 -13.64 -25.50 -0.68
CA PRO A 9 -12.28 -26.01 -0.82
C PRO A 9 -12.07 -27.37 -0.13
N GLU A 10 -13.10 -28.22 -0.04
CA GLU A 10 -13.06 -29.47 0.74
C GLU A 10 -12.45 -30.66 -0.05
N ALA A 11 -12.21 -30.53 -1.36
CA ALA A 11 -11.95 -31.66 -2.25
C ALA A 11 -10.47 -32.04 -2.49
N LEU A 12 -9.53 -31.40 -1.81
CA LEU A 12 -8.12 -31.79 -1.82
C LEU A 12 -7.69 -31.76 -0.36
N TRP A 13 -7.25 -32.87 0.24
CA TRP A 13 -6.08 -32.95 1.14
C TRP A 13 -6.06 -34.16 2.08
N ASP A 14 -4.84 -34.51 2.45
CA ASP A 14 -4.44 -35.57 3.36
C ASP A 14 -4.75 -35.20 4.84
N PRO A 15 -5.53 -36.01 5.57
CA PRO A 15 -5.92 -35.77 6.96
C PRO A 15 -4.84 -36.13 8.02
N SER A 16 -3.62 -36.50 7.63
CA SER A 16 -2.59 -36.99 8.56
C SER A 16 -1.73 -35.92 9.29
N VAL A 17 -2.03 -34.63 9.12
CA VAL A 17 -1.26 -33.51 9.72
C VAL A 17 -2.09 -32.79 10.80
N PRO A 18 -1.51 -32.29 11.92
CA PRO A 18 -2.19 -31.53 13.01
C PRO A 18 -2.96 -30.24 12.59
N LEU A 19 -3.10 -29.98 11.29
CA LEU A 19 -3.91 -28.91 10.70
C LEU A 19 -5.39 -28.96 11.08
N THR A 20 -5.93 -30.08 11.58
CA THR A 20 -7.32 -30.20 12.03
C THR A 20 -7.66 -29.25 13.18
N GLU A 21 -6.69 -28.95 14.04
CA GLU A 21 -6.88 -28.01 15.16
C GLU A 21 -6.74 -26.54 14.71
N LEU A 22 -5.79 -26.26 13.81
CA LEU A 22 -5.71 -24.96 13.13
C LEU A 22 -6.96 -24.70 12.27
N ARG A 23 -7.59 -25.74 11.71
CA ARG A 23 -8.89 -25.67 11.04
C ARG A 23 -9.99 -25.30 12.02
N ALA A 24 -10.10 -25.98 13.17
CA ALA A 24 -11.09 -25.64 14.20
C ALA A 24 -10.97 -24.17 14.66
N LEU A 25 -9.75 -23.64 14.70
CA LEU A 25 -9.46 -22.25 15.06
C LEU A 25 -9.68 -21.26 13.91
N GLY A 26 -9.32 -21.63 12.68
CA GLY A 26 -9.55 -20.85 11.46
C GLY A 26 -11.02 -20.77 11.05
N ILE A 27 -11.85 -21.73 11.48
CA ILE A 27 -13.30 -21.70 11.30
C ILE A 27 -13.94 -20.48 12.01
N CYS A 28 -13.30 -19.86 12.99
CA CYS A 28 -13.86 -18.68 13.63
C CYS A 28 -13.68 -17.39 12.82
N VAL A 29 -12.71 -17.33 11.91
CA VAL A 29 -12.45 -16.14 11.08
C VAL A 29 -13.58 -15.94 10.07
N GLY A 30 -14.05 -14.70 9.93
CA GLY A 30 -15.17 -14.34 9.06
C GLY A 30 -16.55 -14.67 9.63
N TYR A 31 -16.62 -15.29 10.82
CA TYR A 31 -17.88 -15.57 11.49
C TYR A 31 -18.39 -14.32 12.23
N PRO A 32 -19.72 -14.17 12.35
CA PRO A 32 -20.31 -13.20 13.25
C PRO A 32 -19.75 -13.31 14.66
N SER A 33 -19.31 -12.20 15.24
CA SER A 33 -18.76 -12.14 16.61
C SER A 33 -19.76 -12.64 17.65
N ALA A 34 -21.06 -12.56 17.38
CA ALA A 34 -22.13 -13.10 18.21
C ALA A 34 -22.06 -14.63 18.40
N LEU A 35 -21.32 -15.35 17.55
CA LEU A 35 -21.11 -16.79 17.68
C LEU A 35 -19.92 -17.14 18.60
N VAL A 36 -19.12 -16.14 19.01
CA VAL A 36 -18.05 -16.33 19.98
C VAL A 36 -18.66 -16.30 21.39
N PRO A 37 -18.53 -17.38 22.20
CA PRO A 37 -19.09 -17.40 23.54
C PRO A 37 -18.52 -16.25 24.39
N ALA A 38 -19.41 -15.42 24.96
CA ALA A 38 -19.00 -14.28 25.78
C ALA A 38 -18.10 -14.66 26.97
N ALA A 39 -18.27 -15.88 27.50
CA ALA A 39 -17.42 -16.43 28.56
C ALA A 39 -15.95 -16.63 28.16
N TRP A 40 -15.64 -16.62 26.86
CA TRP A 40 -14.28 -16.76 26.36
C TRP A 40 -13.60 -15.40 26.19
N LEU A 41 -14.36 -14.32 26.03
CA LEU A 41 -13.83 -12.98 25.73
C LEU A 41 -13.41 -12.24 27.00
N LYS A 42 -12.15 -11.84 27.05
CA LYS A 42 -11.60 -10.90 28.02
C LYS A 42 -11.09 -9.64 27.28
N PRO A 43 -11.41 -8.42 27.72
CA PRO A 43 -10.88 -7.21 27.10
C PRO A 43 -9.34 -7.18 27.16
N ALA A 44 -8.69 -6.65 26.12
CA ALA A 44 -7.23 -6.58 26.02
C ALA A 44 -6.54 -5.93 27.24
N ASN A 45 -7.24 -4.98 27.87
CA ASN A 45 -6.73 -4.16 28.97
C ASN A 45 -7.01 -4.73 30.37
N HIS A 46 -7.60 -5.92 30.48
CA HIS A 46 -8.01 -6.50 31.76
C HIS A 46 -7.08 -7.66 32.20
N TRP A 47 -5.84 -7.31 32.56
CA TRP A 47 -4.92 -8.21 33.26
C TRP A 47 -4.81 -7.79 34.73
N GLY A 48 -5.81 -8.15 35.53
CA GLY A 48 -5.79 -8.01 36.98
C GLY A 48 -6.72 -9.04 37.63
N ASP A 49 -6.44 -9.45 38.87
CA ASP A 49 -7.12 -10.54 39.60
C ASP A 49 -8.59 -10.24 40.02
N GLY A 50 -9.27 -9.36 39.29
CA GLY A 50 -10.67 -9.02 39.54
C GLY A 50 -11.65 -9.97 38.83
N PRO A 51 -12.87 -10.17 39.37
CA PRO A 51 -13.92 -10.89 38.67
C PRO A 51 -14.27 -10.18 37.34
N PRO A 52 -14.50 -10.92 36.25
CA PRO A 52 -14.80 -10.32 34.95
C PRO A 52 -16.11 -9.52 35.02
N PRO A 53 -16.21 -8.36 34.34
CA PRO A 53 -17.44 -7.61 34.25
C PRO A 53 -18.54 -8.45 33.60
N GLN A 54 -19.79 -8.28 34.06
CA GLN A 54 -20.96 -8.89 33.43
C GLN A 54 -21.20 -8.19 32.08
N VAL A 55 -20.65 -8.80 31.01
CA VAL A 55 -20.70 -8.37 29.61
C VAL A 55 -19.88 -7.09 29.33
N PRO A 56 -18.62 -7.22 28.88
CA PRO A 56 -17.80 -6.07 28.51
C PRO A 56 -18.33 -5.40 27.23
N GLU A 57 -18.48 -4.08 27.26
CA GLU A 57 -18.56 -3.29 26.02
C GLU A 57 -17.28 -3.51 25.18
N PRO A 58 -17.39 -3.55 23.84
CA PRO A 58 -16.23 -3.72 22.98
C PRO A 58 -15.21 -2.59 23.20
N PRO A 59 -13.91 -2.92 23.33
CA PRO A 59 -12.90 -1.88 23.35
C PRO A 59 -12.90 -1.15 22.00
N PRO A 60 -12.53 0.15 21.96
CA PRO A 60 -12.67 0.98 20.77
C PRO A 60 -11.87 0.49 19.56
N ASP A 61 -10.86 -0.35 19.78
CA ASP A 61 -10.00 -0.96 18.77
C ASP A 61 -10.47 -2.37 18.33
N GLY A 62 -11.48 -2.94 19.00
CA GLY A 62 -12.04 -4.25 18.69
C GLY A 62 -11.14 -5.44 19.09
N HIS A 63 -10.11 -5.24 19.90
CA HIS A 63 -9.19 -6.31 20.32
C HIS A 63 -9.61 -7.01 21.61
N TYR A 64 -9.68 -8.34 21.57
CA TYR A 64 -10.02 -9.19 22.70
C TYR A 64 -8.96 -10.27 22.91
N TRP A 65 -8.80 -10.73 24.15
CA TRP A 65 -8.15 -12.00 24.45
C TRP A 65 -9.19 -13.08 24.68
N LEU A 66 -9.02 -14.21 24.02
CA LEU A 66 -9.75 -15.43 24.28
C LEU A 66 -8.95 -16.29 25.25
N THR A 67 -9.59 -16.80 26.29
CA THR A 67 -9.04 -17.91 27.08
C THR A 67 -9.89 -19.15 26.84
N PHE A 68 -9.29 -20.21 26.30
CA PHE A 68 -9.98 -21.46 26.04
C PHE A 68 -10.14 -22.26 27.34
N PRO A 69 -11.38 -22.50 27.85
CA PRO A 69 -11.56 -23.09 29.18
C PRO A 69 -11.01 -24.51 29.32
N SER A 70 -10.98 -25.27 28.23
CA SER A 70 -10.52 -26.65 28.21
C SER A 70 -9.00 -26.80 28.22
N THR A 71 -8.28 -25.79 27.74
CA THR A 71 -6.82 -25.87 27.53
C THR A 71 -6.03 -24.82 28.32
N GLY A 72 -6.70 -23.78 28.84
CA GLY A 72 -6.06 -22.64 29.51
C GLY A 72 -5.31 -21.71 28.55
N GLU A 73 -5.40 -21.96 27.25
CA GLU A 73 -4.64 -21.25 26.23
C GLU A 73 -5.22 -19.86 25.95
N VAL A 74 -4.34 -18.93 25.58
CA VAL A 74 -4.69 -17.54 25.28
C VAL A 74 -4.51 -17.26 23.80
N ALA A 75 -5.51 -16.65 23.17
CA ALA A 75 -5.46 -16.18 21.79
C ALA A 75 -5.91 -14.72 21.70
N GLY A 76 -5.24 -13.91 20.90
CA GLY A 76 -5.73 -12.59 20.52
C GLY A 76 -6.80 -12.74 19.44
N LEU A 77 -7.92 -12.05 19.59
CA LEU A 77 -8.99 -11.97 18.62
C LEU A 77 -9.18 -10.51 18.23
N TRP A 78 -9.24 -10.24 16.93
CA TRP A 78 -9.64 -8.92 16.44
C TRP A 78 -11.04 -8.99 15.86
N LEU A 79 -11.93 -8.12 16.34
CA LEU A 79 -13.29 -7.99 15.85
C LEU A 79 -13.45 -6.65 15.13
N ALA A 80 -13.97 -6.66 13.90
CA ALA A 80 -14.38 -5.45 13.21
C ALA A 80 -15.68 -5.68 12.45
N GLU A 81 -16.59 -4.70 12.53
CA GLU A 81 -17.90 -4.72 11.85
C GLU A 81 -18.77 -5.94 12.23
N GLY A 82 -18.64 -6.41 13.47
CA GLY A 82 -19.39 -7.57 13.95
C GLY A 82 -18.89 -8.92 13.43
N LEU A 83 -17.70 -8.98 12.84
CA LEU A 83 -17.05 -10.20 12.38
C LEU A 83 -15.71 -10.42 13.10
N VAL A 84 -15.30 -11.68 13.22
CA VAL A 84 -13.92 -12.05 13.60
C VAL A 84 -13.01 -11.81 12.39
N ARG A 85 -12.05 -10.89 12.53
CA ARG A 85 -11.12 -10.48 11.47
C ARG A 85 -9.73 -11.06 11.59
N GLN A 86 -9.32 -11.46 12.78
CA GLN A 86 -8.01 -12.07 13.00
C GLN A 86 -8.07 -12.95 14.23
N LEU A 87 -7.40 -14.09 14.15
CA LEU A 87 -7.11 -14.93 15.30
C LEU A 87 -5.59 -15.11 15.41
N ARG A 88 -5.04 -14.67 16.54
CA ARG A 88 -3.61 -14.69 16.85
C ARG A 88 -3.35 -15.64 18.01
N LEU A 89 -2.69 -16.75 17.73
CA LEU A 89 -2.29 -17.70 18.78
C LEU A 89 -0.93 -17.29 19.35
N VAL A 90 -0.84 -17.11 20.67
CA VAL A 90 0.41 -16.71 21.36
C VAL A 90 0.97 -17.86 22.21
N ARG A 91 2.26 -17.80 22.52
CA ARG A 91 3.12 -18.85 23.09
C ARG A 91 2.49 -19.82 24.11
N GLU A 92 1.64 -19.35 25.02
CA GLU A 92 0.97 -20.19 26.03
C GLU A 92 -0.07 -21.15 25.40
N GLY A 93 -0.63 -20.79 24.25
CA GLY A 93 -1.50 -21.61 23.41
C GLY A 93 -0.82 -22.49 22.37
N MET A 94 0.52 -22.49 22.36
CA MET A 94 1.30 -23.12 21.29
C MET A 94 1.90 -24.48 21.67
N ALA A 95 1.71 -24.95 22.91
CA ALA A 95 2.28 -26.21 23.38
C ALA A 95 1.86 -27.42 22.52
N ARG A 96 0.59 -27.44 22.08
CA ARG A 96 0.04 -28.46 21.16
C ARG A 96 0.57 -28.36 19.73
N PHE A 97 1.09 -27.20 19.34
CA PHE A 97 1.73 -26.95 18.05
C PHE A 97 3.24 -27.15 18.09
N GLY A 98 3.81 -27.69 19.19
CA GLY A 98 5.26 -27.85 19.36
C GLY A 98 5.95 -28.75 18.31
N SER A 99 5.18 -29.55 17.56
CA SER A 99 5.69 -30.35 16.44
C SER A 99 5.67 -29.64 15.08
N LEU A 100 5.05 -28.46 14.98
CA LEU A 100 5.03 -27.66 13.74
C LEU A 100 6.38 -27.01 13.52
N THR A 101 7.14 -27.62 12.63
CA THR A 101 8.37 -27.05 12.10
C THR A 101 8.10 -26.26 10.82
N GLU A 102 9.02 -25.38 10.44
CA GLU A 102 9.00 -24.71 9.13
C GLU A 102 8.89 -25.72 7.98
N GLU A 103 9.65 -26.81 8.03
CA GLU A 103 9.68 -27.85 6.99
C GLU A 103 8.33 -28.54 6.85
N THR A 104 7.68 -28.88 7.98
CA THR A 104 6.36 -29.50 7.98
C THR A 104 5.32 -28.59 7.33
N LEU A 105 5.35 -27.28 7.61
CA LEU A 105 4.42 -26.33 7.00
C LEU A 105 4.67 -26.12 5.52
N ARG A 106 5.93 -26.00 5.09
CA ARG A 106 6.27 -25.90 3.66
C ARG A 106 5.84 -27.15 2.89
N GLY A 107 6.00 -28.34 3.48
CA GLY A 107 5.54 -29.60 2.90
C GLY A 107 4.02 -29.66 2.74
N ALA A 108 3.28 -29.21 3.76
CA ALA A 108 1.81 -29.26 3.75
C ALA A 108 1.15 -28.14 2.95
N LEU A 109 1.71 -26.92 3.00
CA LEU A 109 1.09 -25.73 2.42
C LEU A 109 1.70 -25.33 1.07
N GLY A 110 2.83 -25.90 0.69
CA GLY A 110 3.66 -25.41 -0.40
C GLY A 110 4.57 -24.25 0.05
N PRO A 111 5.34 -23.67 -0.89
CA PRO A 111 6.17 -22.52 -0.58
C PRO A 111 5.30 -21.33 -0.10
N PRO A 112 5.77 -20.55 0.89
CA PRO A 112 5.11 -19.31 1.30
C PRO A 112 5.21 -18.26 0.19
N ASP A 113 4.23 -17.38 0.13
CA ASP A 113 4.17 -16.23 -0.77
C ASP A 113 5.15 -15.13 -0.35
N ASP A 114 5.40 -15.00 0.97
CA ASP A 114 6.35 -14.03 1.54
C ASP A 114 7.14 -14.66 2.71
N VAL A 115 8.42 -14.27 2.81
CA VAL A 115 9.36 -14.71 3.84
C VAL A 115 10.05 -13.48 4.41
N SER A 116 9.65 -13.08 5.61
CA SER A 116 10.22 -11.93 6.30
C SER A 116 11.14 -12.38 7.43
N ARG A 117 12.32 -11.78 7.53
CA ARG A 117 13.25 -11.94 8.65
C ARG A 117 13.38 -10.60 9.37
N SER A 118 12.90 -10.55 10.60
CA SER A 118 13.09 -9.39 11.48
C SER A 118 14.02 -9.77 12.63
N ILE A 119 14.42 -8.79 13.46
CA ILE A 119 15.37 -9.03 14.55
C ILE A 119 14.81 -10.11 15.49
N GLY A 120 15.43 -11.30 15.42
CA GLY A 120 15.09 -12.45 16.24
C GLY A 120 13.87 -13.26 15.78
N HIS A 121 13.28 -12.99 14.61
CA HIS A 121 12.09 -13.71 14.15
C HIS A 121 12.13 -14.07 12.65
N LEU A 122 11.56 -15.22 12.32
CA LEU A 122 11.28 -15.65 10.95
C LEU A 122 9.76 -15.72 10.78
N THR A 123 9.20 -14.98 9.83
CA THR A 123 7.78 -15.00 9.49
C THR A 123 7.59 -15.53 8.08
N LEU A 124 6.75 -16.56 7.93
CA LEU A 124 6.34 -17.12 6.65
C LEU A 124 4.86 -16.78 6.42
N ARG A 125 4.51 -16.24 5.25
CA ARG A 125 3.14 -15.88 4.90
C ARG A 125 2.65 -16.67 3.70
N TRP A 126 1.45 -17.22 3.80
CA TRP A 126 0.65 -17.76 2.70
C TRP A 126 -0.56 -16.85 2.53
N THR A 127 -0.39 -15.77 1.77
CA THR A 127 -1.40 -14.71 1.58
C THR A 127 -2.66 -15.27 0.92
N GLY A 128 -2.50 -16.19 -0.04
CA GLY A 128 -3.64 -16.90 -0.66
C GLY A 128 -4.43 -17.78 0.31
N ARG A 129 -3.91 -18.00 1.52
CA ARG A 129 -4.55 -18.77 2.60
C ARG A 129 -4.83 -17.93 3.85
N GLY A 130 -4.57 -16.63 3.81
CA GLY A 130 -4.71 -15.73 4.96
C GLY A 130 -3.86 -16.16 6.17
N LEU A 131 -2.74 -16.85 5.97
CA LEU A 131 -1.97 -17.44 7.06
C LEU A 131 -0.60 -16.78 7.18
N ALA A 132 -0.22 -16.35 8.38
CA ALA A 132 1.17 -16.03 8.70
C ALA A 132 1.63 -16.82 9.91
N VAL A 133 2.85 -17.35 9.85
CA VAL A 133 3.43 -18.15 10.92
C VAL A 133 4.78 -17.56 11.27
N THR A 134 5.00 -17.25 12.54
CA THR A 134 6.23 -16.63 13.03
C THR A 134 6.92 -17.52 14.06
N TRP A 135 8.22 -17.73 13.84
CA TRP A 135 9.12 -18.41 14.78
C TRP A 135 10.13 -17.44 15.36
N ASP A 136 10.61 -17.76 16.56
CA ASP A 136 11.77 -17.14 17.16
C ASP A 136 13.01 -17.68 16.45
N GLY A 137 13.77 -16.80 15.81
CA GLY A 137 14.94 -17.15 15.00
C GLY A 137 16.14 -17.66 15.81
N ARG A 138 16.13 -17.53 17.14
CA ARG A 138 17.21 -18.03 18.01
C ARG A 138 16.93 -19.43 18.53
N THR A 139 15.70 -19.68 18.93
CA THR A 139 15.26 -20.91 19.59
C THR A 139 14.57 -21.87 18.63
N GLY A 140 14.15 -21.40 17.46
CA GLY A 140 13.30 -22.14 16.54
C GLY A 140 11.88 -22.37 17.07
N ALA A 141 11.54 -21.79 18.23
CA ALA A 141 10.24 -21.98 18.84
C ALA A 141 9.17 -21.21 18.05
N LEU A 142 8.01 -21.84 17.86
CA LEU A 142 6.87 -21.20 17.24
C LEU A 142 6.31 -20.11 18.18
N VAL A 143 6.31 -18.87 17.71
CA VAL A 143 5.93 -17.68 18.50
C VAL A 143 4.47 -17.31 18.26
N CYS A 144 4.05 -17.34 17.00
CA CYS A 144 2.76 -16.82 16.58
C CYS A 144 2.23 -17.56 15.36
N VAL A 145 0.92 -17.83 15.36
CA VAL A 145 0.17 -18.15 14.14
C VAL A 145 -0.94 -17.11 14.03
N ASP A 146 -0.88 -16.33 12.95
CA ASP A 146 -1.89 -15.36 12.59
C ASP A 146 -2.76 -15.98 11.48
N LEU A 147 -4.01 -16.28 11.84
CA LEU A 147 -5.06 -16.68 10.92
C LEU A 147 -5.85 -15.44 10.54
N ASP A 148 -6.04 -15.26 9.24
CA ASP A 148 -6.45 -14.00 8.65
C ASP A 148 -5.47 -12.89 9.05
N ALA A 149 -4.18 -13.10 8.78
CA ALA A 149 -3.10 -12.12 8.99
C ALA A 149 -3.22 -10.87 8.09
N ASP A 150 -4.47 -10.52 7.77
CA ASP A 150 -5.05 -9.58 6.84
C ASP A 150 -4.85 -10.00 5.38
N PRO A 151 -5.89 -10.45 4.64
CA PRO A 151 -6.08 -9.91 3.32
C PRO A 151 -6.49 -8.46 3.55
N GLN A 152 -5.53 -7.59 3.91
CA GLN A 152 -5.66 -6.16 3.59
C GLN A 152 -6.21 -6.19 2.17
N PRO A 153 -7.41 -5.63 1.91
CA PRO A 153 -7.95 -5.65 0.55
C PRO A 153 -6.81 -5.16 -0.33
N PRO A 154 -6.40 -5.97 -1.32
CA PRO A 154 -5.09 -5.84 -1.94
C PRO A 154 -4.87 -4.39 -2.30
N ARG A 155 -3.78 -3.79 -1.81
CA ARG A 155 -3.54 -2.35 -1.96
C ARG A 155 -3.84 -1.95 -3.40
N LEU A 156 -4.82 -1.06 -3.56
CA LEU A 156 -5.18 -0.54 -4.86
C LEU A 156 -4.33 0.67 -5.16
N TYR A 157 -3.52 0.56 -6.21
CA TYR A 157 -2.80 1.68 -6.79
C TYR A 157 -3.76 2.50 -7.65
N ARG A 158 -3.88 3.78 -7.32
CA ARG A 158 -4.74 4.78 -7.96
C ARG A 158 -3.88 5.83 -8.69
N ALA A 159 -4.53 6.73 -9.42
CA ALA A 159 -3.83 7.81 -10.11
C ALA A 159 -3.04 8.74 -9.16
N ARG A 160 -3.42 8.81 -7.87
CA ARG A 160 -2.65 9.49 -6.83
C ARG A 160 -1.30 8.82 -6.60
N ASP A 161 -1.24 7.49 -6.54
CA ASP A 161 0.01 6.74 -6.39
C ASP A 161 0.94 6.99 -7.59
N LEU A 162 0.40 7.08 -8.81
CA LEU A 162 1.19 7.48 -9.99
C LEU A 162 1.83 8.87 -9.80
N LEU A 163 1.07 9.86 -9.34
CA LEU A 163 1.62 11.20 -9.06
C LEU A 163 2.71 11.15 -7.99
N GLU A 164 2.50 10.39 -6.93
CA GLU A 164 3.46 10.23 -5.84
C GLU A 164 4.77 9.59 -6.33
N GLU A 165 4.70 8.49 -7.10
CA GLU A 165 5.86 7.83 -7.70
C GLU A 165 6.61 8.75 -8.68
N VAL A 166 5.89 9.60 -9.43
CA VAL A 166 6.51 10.56 -10.35
C VAL A 166 7.25 11.66 -9.59
N PHE A 167 6.62 12.25 -8.57
CA PHE A 167 7.30 13.27 -7.77
C PHE A 167 8.47 12.69 -6.98
N ASP A 168 8.36 11.45 -6.52
CA ASP A 168 9.46 10.76 -5.86
C ASP A 168 10.63 10.52 -6.82
N PHE A 169 10.35 9.97 -8.00
CA PHE A 169 11.35 9.79 -9.05
C PHE A 169 12.04 11.11 -9.44
N LEU A 170 11.29 12.21 -9.59
CA LEU A 170 11.83 13.51 -9.95
C LEU A 170 12.78 14.08 -8.88
N SER A 171 12.66 13.65 -7.62
CA SER A 171 13.62 14.03 -6.58
C SER A 171 14.97 13.32 -6.73
N TRP A 172 14.97 12.11 -7.30
CA TRP A 172 16.18 11.32 -7.58
C TRP A 172 16.82 11.64 -8.94
N ALA A 173 16.01 11.89 -9.97
CA ALA A 173 16.45 12.14 -11.34
C ALA A 173 15.79 13.40 -11.89
N PRO A 174 16.23 14.61 -11.49
CA PRO A 174 15.58 15.86 -11.87
C PRO A 174 15.81 16.24 -13.34
N LYS A 175 16.82 15.67 -14.00
CA LYS A 175 17.20 16.03 -15.38
C LYS A 175 16.56 15.08 -16.38
N PRO A 176 15.87 15.58 -17.42
CA PRO A 176 15.29 14.74 -18.47
C PRO A 176 16.26 13.79 -19.17
N ALA A 177 17.54 14.15 -19.26
CA ALA A 177 18.57 13.28 -19.84
C ALA A 177 18.76 11.96 -19.07
N ASP A 178 18.38 11.93 -17.79
CA ASP A 178 18.49 10.75 -16.94
C ASP A 178 17.23 9.86 -17.02
N TRP A 179 16.18 10.28 -17.74
CA TRP A 179 14.89 9.58 -17.79
C TRP A 179 14.91 8.45 -18.82
N SER A 180 15.84 7.51 -18.64
CA SER A 180 15.85 6.27 -19.40
C SER A 180 16.42 5.13 -18.55
N GLU A 181 15.95 3.92 -18.81
CA GLU A 181 16.47 2.75 -18.11
C GLU A 181 17.97 2.57 -18.32
N ALA A 182 18.48 2.89 -19.51
CA ALA A 182 19.90 2.84 -19.84
C ALA A 182 20.72 3.86 -19.01
N ALA A 183 20.25 5.11 -18.91
CA ALA A 183 20.92 6.14 -18.11
C ALA A 183 20.91 5.82 -16.61
N LEU A 184 19.88 5.12 -16.13
CA LEU A 184 19.70 4.78 -14.72
C LEU A 184 20.34 3.45 -14.31
N LYS A 185 21.00 2.72 -15.23
CA LYS A 185 21.59 1.41 -14.96
C LYS A 185 22.56 1.42 -13.76
N ALA A 186 23.31 2.50 -13.58
CA ALA A 186 24.27 2.66 -12.49
C ALA A 186 23.65 3.25 -11.20
N ARG A 187 22.33 3.45 -11.15
CA ARG A 187 21.60 4.04 -10.01
C ARG A 187 20.35 3.19 -9.72
N PRO A 188 20.50 2.00 -9.12
CA PRO A 188 19.41 1.04 -8.93
C PRO A 188 18.15 1.62 -8.25
N PRO A 189 18.26 2.42 -7.16
CA PRO A 189 17.10 3.11 -6.56
C PRO A 189 16.26 3.91 -7.55
N ALA A 190 16.92 4.70 -8.40
CA ALA A 190 16.26 5.56 -9.38
C ALA A 190 15.69 4.74 -10.54
N ARG A 191 16.37 3.65 -10.94
CA ARG A 191 15.90 2.73 -11.98
C ARG A 191 14.60 2.02 -11.56
N VAL A 192 14.50 1.53 -10.32
CA VAL A 192 13.27 0.86 -9.85
C VAL A 192 12.09 1.84 -9.81
N ARG A 193 12.29 3.05 -9.27
CA ARG A 193 11.27 4.14 -9.30
C ARG A 193 10.81 4.46 -10.71
N PHE A 194 11.75 4.56 -11.65
CA PHE A 194 11.44 4.76 -13.06
C PHE A 194 10.53 3.67 -13.64
N LEU A 195 10.83 2.40 -13.34
CA LEU A 195 10.05 1.26 -13.79
C LEU A 195 8.63 1.26 -13.18
N ARG A 196 8.49 1.64 -11.90
CA ARG A 196 7.19 1.83 -11.25
C ARG A 196 6.36 2.92 -11.95
N VAL A 197 6.95 4.09 -12.20
CA VAL A 197 6.32 5.18 -12.96
C VAL A 197 5.89 4.70 -14.36
N ARG A 198 6.75 3.94 -15.05
CA ARG A 198 6.45 3.39 -16.38
C ARG A 198 5.24 2.46 -16.34
N ALA A 199 5.20 1.52 -15.41
CA ALA A 199 4.12 0.55 -15.26
C ALA A 199 2.79 1.23 -14.91
N LEU A 200 2.78 2.13 -13.94
CA LEU A 200 1.59 2.89 -13.56
C LEU A 200 1.10 3.80 -14.68
N SER A 201 2.00 4.46 -15.41
CA SER A 201 1.63 5.30 -16.58
C SER A 201 0.91 4.48 -17.66
N ARG A 202 1.32 3.22 -17.87
CA ARG A 202 0.63 2.28 -18.78
C ARG A 202 -0.74 1.89 -18.23
N ALA A 203 -0.84 1.55 -16.94
CA ALA A 203 -2.09 1.13 -16.31
C ALA A 203 -3.18 2.21 -16.41
N PHE A 204 -2.81 3.48 -16.18
CA PHE A 204 -3.73 4.61 -16.29
C PHE A 204 -3.94 5.12 -17.72
N GLY A 205 -3.24 4.58 -18.72
CA GLY A 205 -3.36 5.01 -20.12
C GLY A 205 -2.81 6.42 -20.37
N VAL A 206 -1.86 6.85 -19.53
CA VAL A 206 -1.16 8.14 -19.69
C VAL A 206 -0.06 8.04 -20.75
N TRP A 207 0.53 6.86 -20.86
CA TRP A 207 1.60 6.57 -21.79
C TRP A 207 1.46 5.15 -22.34
N SER A 208 1.80 4.98 -23.62
CA SER A 208 1.94 3.67 -24.25
C SER A 208 3.35 3.52 -24.82
N GLU A 209 3.84 2.28 -24.84
CA GLU A 209 4.99 1.89 -25.65
C GLU A 209 4.57 1.91 -27.13
N ALA A 210 4.24 3.09 -27.66
CA ALA A 210 4.29 3.27 -29.09
C ALA A 210 5.72 2.95 -29.51
N THR A 211 5.87 1.97 -30.40
CA THR A 211 7.18 1.60 -30.93
C THR A 211 7.82 2.88 -31.45
N PRO A 212 9.03 3.25 -30.99
CA PRO A 212 9.70 4.42 -31.50
C PRO A 212 9.76 4.27 -33.02
N ASP A 213 9.11 5.18 -33.75
CA ASP A 213 9.19 5.17 -35.21
C ASP A 213 10.64 5.53 -35.56
N PRO A 214 11.43 4.60 -36.14
CA PRO A 214 12.82 4.86 -36.47
C PRO A 214 12.96 5.97 -37.52
N GLY A 215 11.89 6.31 -38.24
CA GLY A 215 11.82 7.43 -39.17
C GLY A 215 11.53 8.79 -38.52
N LEU A 216 11.11 8.84 -37.24
CA LEU A 216 10.89 10.09 -36.54
C LEU A 216 12.19 10.61 -35.90
N PRO A 217 12.52 11.90 -36.10
CA PRO A 217 13.66 12.50 -35.41
C PRO A 217 13.48 12.42 -33.88
N PRO A 218 14.56 12.45 -33.08
CA PRO A 218 14.50 12.26 -31.62
C PRO A 218 13.51 13.19 -30.91
N ASN A 219 13.30 14.40 -31.42
CA ASN A 219 12.35 15.37 -30.88
C ASN A 219 10.87 15.08 -31.22
N ARG A 220 10.60 14.07 -32.05
CA ARG A 220 9.27 13.58 -32.42
C ARG A 220 9.00 12.16 -31.94
N GLN A 221 9.95 11.53 -31.24
CA GLN A 221 9.70 10.26 -30.58
C GLN A 221 8.61 10.42 -29.51
N PRO A 222 7.82 9.36 -29.23
CA PRO A 222 6.79 9.42 -28.22
C PRO A 222 7.36 9.93 -26.90
N PRO A 223 6.67 10.88 -26.24
CA PRO A 223 7.17 11.48 -25.01
C PRO A 223 7.36 10.40 -23.96
N HIS A 224 8.45 10.51 -23.21
CA HIS A 224 8.71 9.71 -22.02
C HIS A 224 7.49 9.76 -21.05
N PRO A 225 7.10 8.70 -20.32
CA PRO A 225 5.92 8.71 -19.43
C PRO A 225 5.87 9.92 -18.48
N ILE A 226 7.03 10.29 -17.93
CA ILE A 226 7.17 11.47 -17.06
C ILE A 226 6.90 12.77 -17.82
N SER A 227 7.43 12.92 -19.02
CA SER A 227 7.16 14.08 -19.88
C SER A 227 5.68 14.13 -20.29
N ALA A 228 5.08 12.98 -20.61
CA ALA A 228 3.68 12.90 -20.96
C ALA A 228 2.78 13.40 -19.82
N LEU A 229 3.11 13.05 -18.58
CA LEU A 229 2.47 13.62 -17.39
C LEU A 229 2.77 15.12 -17.26
N GLN A 230 4.04 15.52 -17.20
CA GLN A 230 4.43 16.91 -16.94
C GLN A 230 3.82 17.90 -17.94
N PHE A 231 3.65 17.50 -19.20
CA PHE A 231 3.08 18.32 -20.26
C PHE A 231 1.58 18.07 -20.50
N GLY A 232 0.93 17.23 -19.69
CA GLY A 232 -0.49 16.90 -19.82
C GLY A 232 -0.84 16.32 -21.20
N ASP A 233 0.09 15.59 -21.83
CA ASP A 233 -0.06 15.13 -23.22
C ASP A 233 -1.17 14.07 -23.35
N PHE A 234 -1.44 13.31 -22.29
CA PHE A 234 -2.55 12.37 -22.22
C PHE A 234 -3.95 13.03 -22.26
N LEU A 235 -4.02 14.34 -22.08
CA LEU A 235 -5.25 15.13 -22.24
C LEU A 235 -5.45 15.59 -23.69
N LYS A 236 -4.46 15.45 -24.57
CA LYS A 236 -4.60 15.81 -25.99
C LYS A 236 -5.66 14.92 -26.63
N GLY A 237 -6.65 15.54 -27.27
CA GLY A 237 -7.72 14.81 -27.97
C GLY A 237 -8.81 14.22 -27.07
N ARG A 238 -8.77 14.44 -25.74
CA ARG A 238 -9.93 14.16 -24.88
C ARG A 238 -10.99 15.24 -25.10
N GLU A 239 -12.26 14.84 -25.24
CA GLU A 239 -13.41 15.76 -25.24
C GLU A 239 -13.66 16.31 -23.83
N GLY A 240 -12.71 17.11 -23.33
CA GLY A 240 -12.74 17.68 -21.98
C GLY A 240 -12.05 16.83 -20.92
N CYS A 241 -12.06 17.36 -19.71
CA CYS A 241 -11.55 16.78 -18.48
C CYS A 241 -12.45 17.27 -17.34
N PRO A 242 -13.59 16.61 -17.07
CA PRO A 242 -14.64 17.15 -16.20
C PRO A 242 -14.13 17.71 -14.87
N PRO A 243 -13.22 17.04 -14.13
CA PRO A 243 -12.69 17.58 -12.88
C PRO A 243 -11.99 18.94 -13.04
N LEU A 244 -11.25 19.14 -14.13
CA LEU A 244 -10.58 20.41 -14.41
C LEU A 244 -11.53 21.43 -15.02
N ASP A 245 -12.42 21.00 -15.91
CA ASP A 245 -13.38 21.88 -16.56
C ASP A 245 -14.35 22.47 -15.53
N GLU A 246 -14.84 21.68 -14.58
CA GLU A 246 -15.65 22.12 -13.44
C GLU A 246 -14.91 23.12 -12.55
N ALA A 247 -13.64 22.83 -12.23
CA ALA A 247 -12.82 23.73 -11.41
C ALA A 247 -12.56 25.07 -12.13
N ILE A 248 -12.32 25.03 -13.44
CA ILE A 248 -12.13 26.22 -14.27
C ILE A 248 -13.44 27.01 -14.37
N ALA A 249 -14.58 26.35 -14.61
CA ALA A 249 -15.89 27.00 -14.67
C ALA A 249 -16.23 27.71 -13.35
N THR A 250 -16.07 27.02 -12.22
CA THR A 250 -16.25 27.58 -10.87
C THR A 250 -15.38 28.83 -10.66
N TYR A 251 -14.12 28.79 -11.09
CA TYR A 251 -13.22 29.94 -11.01
C TYR A 251 -13.67 31.12 -11.87
N ILE A 252 -14.18 30.86 -13.08
CA ILE A 252 -14.69 31.88 -14.00
C ILE A 252 -15.94 32.54 -13.41
N GLU A 253 -16.89 31.76 -12.90
CA GLU A 253 -18.13 32.26 -12.29
C GLU A 253 -17.87 33.14 -11.06
N ALA A 254 -16.87 32.79 -10.26
CA ALA A 254 -16.51 33.54 -9.06
C ALA A 254 -15.83 34.91 -9.35
N ARG A 255 -15.49 35.22 -10.61
CA ARG A 255 -14.84 36.48 -10.98
C ARG A 255 -15.77 37.41 -11.76
N GLU A 256 -15.69 38.71 -11.46
CA GLU A 256 -16.34 39.72 -12.29
C GLU A 256 -15.88 39.62 -13.75
N PRO A 257 -16.77 39.80 -14.73
CA PRO A 257 -16.51 39.56 -16.15
C PRO A 257 -15.47 40.55 -16.71
N ARG A 258 -14.19 40.25 -16.52
CA ARG A 258 -13.08 41.00 -17.12
C ARG A 258 -12.76 40.43 -18.50
N GLY A 259 -13.61 40.76 -19.47
CA GLY A 259 -13.34 40.49 -20.89
C GLY A 259 -13.43 39.02 -21.32
N ARG A 260 -13.26 38.78 -22.63
CA ARG A 260 -13.30 37.44 -23.21
C ARG A 260 -12.02 36.68 -22.84
N HIS A 261 -12.04 35.94 -21.74
CA HIS A 261 -11.01 34.96 -21.46
C HIS A 261 -11.25 33.72 -22.34
N THR A 262 -10.40 33.50 -23.33
CA THR A 262 -10.37 32.20 -24.03
C THR A 262 -9.69 31.21 -23.09
N PRO A 263 -10.38 30.14 -22.62
CA PRO A 263 -9.75 29.16 -21.76
C PRO A 263 -8.59 28.49 -22.51
N PHE A 264 -7.42 28.44 -21.87
CA PHE A 264 -6.20 27.81 -22.40
C PHE A 264 -6.30 26.27 -22.50
N GLY A 265 -7.48 25.71 -22.21
CA GLY A 265 -7.76 24.29 -22.20
C GLY A 265 -7.24 23.56 -20.95
N PRO A 266 -7.78 22.38 -20.63
CA PRO A 266 -7.45 21.63 -19.42
C PRO A 266 -5.97 21.20 -19.38
N ARG A 267 -5.32 21.00 -20.53
CA ARG A 267 -3.89 20.67 -20.62
C ARG A 267 -3.01 21.73 -19.97
N ILE A 268 -3.24 23.01 -20.28
CA ILE A 268 -2.44 24.10 -19.72
C ILE A 268 -2.69 24.21 -18.21
N GLY A 269 -3.95 24.11 -17.78
CA GLY A 269 -4.30 24.05 -16.35
C GLY A 269 -3.57 22.92 -15.62
N PHE A 270 -3.59 21.71 -16.18
CA PHE A 270 -2.86 20.56 -15.64
C PHE A 270 -1.37 20.84 -15.49
N MET A 271 -0.71 21.34 -16.54
CA MET A 271 0.73 21.65 -16.51
C MET A 271 1.11 22.62 -15.39
N TYR A 272 0.34 23.70 -15.22
CA TYR A 272 0.58 24.68 -14.16
C TYR A 272 0.38 24.09 -12.77
N LEU A 273 -0.71 23.34 -12.57
CA LEU A 273 -1.00 22.70 -11.29
C LEU A 273 0.05 21.65 -10.94
N PHE A 274 0.45 20.82 -11.91
CA PHE A 274 1.51 19.82 -11.73
C PHE A 274 2.82 20.48 -11.28
N GLY A 275 3.25 21.52 -11.98
CA GLY A 275 4.47 22.26 -11.64
C GLY A 275 4.41 22.95 -10.27
N PHE A 276 3.24 23.45 -9.88
CA PHE A 276 3.02 24.01 -8.55
C PHE A 276 3.11 22.94 -7.44
N VAL A 277 2.37 21.84 -7.59
CA VAL A 277 2.36 20.72 -6.61
C VAL A 277 3.76 20.15 -6.44
N GLN A 278 4.51 19.97 -7.54
CA GLN A 278 5.90 19.52 -7.48
C GLN A 278 6.77 20.44 -6.61
N LYS A 279 6.73 21.75 -6.86
CA LYS A 279 7.52 22.74 -6.11
C LYS A 279 7.11 22.81 -4.65
N ALA A 280 5.81 22.80 -4.37
CA ALA A 280 5.29 22.84 -3.01
C ALA A 280 5.69 21.59 -2.21
N ARG A 281 5.63 20.40 -2.82
CA ARG A 281 6.11 19.15 -2.22
C ARG A 281 7.63 19.18 -1.95
N ALA A 282 8.42 19.74 -2.87
CA ALA A 282 9.86 19.90 -2.68
C ALA A 282 10.19 20.81 -1.47
N LEU A 283 9.43 21.89 -1.26
CA LEU A 283 9.57 22.76 -0.08
C LEU A 283 9.30 21.99 1.22
N ARG A 284 8.27 21.13 1.24
CA ARG A 284 7.94 20.31 2.41
C ARG A 284 8.99 19.23 2.71
N ARG A 285 9.65 18.69 1.68
CA ARG A 285 10.69 17.66 1.81
C ARG A 285 12.10 18.22 2.04
N HIS A 286 12.26 19.54 2.19
CA HIS A 286 13.58 20.16 2.36
C HIS A 286 14.39 19.57 3.53
N ASN A 287 13.72 18.98 4.53
CA ASN A 287 14.35 18.46 5.75
C ASN A 287 14.30 16.93 5.90
N SER A 288 13.70 16.17 4.96
CA SER A 288 13.44 14.72 5.14
C SER A 288 14.68 13.82 5.05
N GLY A 289 15.87 14.39 4.83
CA GLY A 289 17.14 13.66 4.79
C GLY A 289 18.19 14.14 5.78
N VAL A 290 17.87 15.13 6.63
CA VAL A 290 18.84 15.69 7.59
C VAL A 290 18.59 15.13 8.99
N LEU A 291 18.56 13.81 9.07
CA LEU A 291 18.49 13.06 10.34
C LEU A 291 19.75 13.24 11.20
N GLU A 292 20.79 13.89 10.67
CA GLU A 292 22.07 14.12 11.33
C GLU A 292 22.48 15.60 11.39
N ALA A 293 21.51 16.53 11.49
CA ALA A 293 21.83 17.90 11.87
C ALA A 293 22.37 17.92 13.31
N GLY A 294 23.69 17.76 13.47
CA GLY A 294 24.35 17.70 14.77
C GLY A 294 24.17 18.99 15.59
N ALA A 295 24.08 20.14 14.92
CA ALA A 295 23.91 21.45 15.53
C ALA A 295 22.44 21.76 15.87
N VAL A 296 22.20 22.30 17.07
CA VAL A 296 20.87 22.70 17.56
C VAL A 296 20.26 23.79 16.69
N GLU A 297 21.08 24.72 16.21
CA GLU A 297 20.70 25.85 15.36
C GLU A 297 20.10 25.38 14.03
N LEU A 298 20.68 24.32 13.45
CA LEU A 298 20.18 23.72 12.22
C LEU A 298 18.83 23.04 12.44
N ARG A 299 18.67 22.31 13.56
CA ARG A 299 17.37 21.72 13.93
C ARG A 299 16.31 22.78 14.19
N TRP A 300 16.66 23.90 14.83
CA TRP A 300 15.76 25.04 15.00
C TRP A 300 15.34 25.63 13.65
N ALA A 301 16.29 25.93 12.76
CA ALA A 301 15.97 26.46 11.43
C ALA A 301 15.06 25.52 10.62
N MET A 302 15.31 24.20 10.70
CA MET A 302 14.45 23.18 10.08
C MET A 302 13.04 23.17 10.66
N HIS A 303 12.92 23.31 11.98
CA HIS A 303 11.62 23.42 12.64
C HIS A 303 10.85 24.67 12.16
N GLU A 304 11.50 25.84 12.13
CA GLU A 304 10.88 27.08 11.65
C GLU A 304 10.40 26.96 10.21
N VAL A 305 11.22 26.38 9.32
CA VAL A 305 10.82 26.11 7.92
C VAL A 305 9.63 25.16 7.87
N ALA A 306 9.64 24.08 8.65
CA ALA A 306 8.53 23.11 8.70
C ALA A 306 7.22 23.77 9.17
N GLN A 307 7.27 24.61 10.20
CA GLN A 307 6.12 25.38 10.67
C GLN A 307 5.62 26.37 9.60
N ALA A 308 6.53 27.07 8.92
CA ALA A 308 6.17 28.03 7.88
C ALA A 308 5.47 27.38 6.66
N VAL A 309 5.80 26.12 6.35
CA VAL A 309 5.21 25.40 5.19
C VAL A 309 4.06 24.47 5.56
N ALA A 310 3.84 24.17 6.85
CA ALA A 310 2.76 23.29 7.31
C ALA A 310 1.36 23.71 6.79
N PRO A 311 0.98 25.00 6.77
CA PRO A 311 -0.33 25.43 6.25
C PRO A 311 -0.54 25.15 4.75
N LEU A 312 0.52 24.81 4.00
CA LEU A 312 0.41 24.45 2.59
C LEU A 312 0.01 22.99 2.36
N GLU A 313 0.01 22.14 3.39
CA GLU A 313 -0.28 20.71 3.24
C GLU A 313 -1.64 20.43 2.62
N GLU A 314 -2.70 20.88 3.27
CA GLU A 314 -4.07 20.62 2.83
C GLU A 314 -4.35 21.20 1.43
N PRO A 315 -3.99 22.48 1.12
CA PRO A 315 -4.14 23.01 -0.23
C PRO A 315 -3.38 22.21 -1.30
N VAL A 316 -2.16 21.77 -1.01
CA VAL A 316 -1.35 21.00 -1.96
C VAL A 316 -1.94 19.62 -2.19
N GLU A 317 -2.45 18.96 -1.16
CA GLU A 317 -3.11 17.66 -1.28
C GLU A 317 -4.44 17.76 -2.03
N ALA A 318 -5.21 18.85 -1.85
CA ALA A 318 -6.40 19.12 -2.63
C ALA A 318 -6.08 19.28 -4.14
N LEU A 319 -5.01 20.00 -4.47
CA LEU A 319 -4.54 20.13 -5.85
C LEU A 319 -3.99 18.81 -6.41
N ALA A 320 -3.30 18.01 -5.60
CA ALA A 320 -2.85 16.68 -6.00
C ALA A 320 -4.03 15.73 -6.29
N ALA A 321 -5.09 15.79 -5.49
CA ALA A 321 -6.32 15.04 -5.72
C ALA A 321 -7.00 15.49 -7.03
N LEU A 322 -7.05 16.79 -7.31
CA LEU A 322 -7.56 17.31 -8.58
C LEU A 322 -6.76 16.80 -9.79
N LEU A 323 -5.43 16.80 -9.70
CA LEU A 323 -4.55 16.23 -10.74
C LEU A 323 -4.78 14.73 -10.92
N ALA A 324 -4.96 13.97 -9.82
CA ALA A 324 -5.24 12.54 -9.87
C ALA A 324 -6.56 12.25 -10.60
N ARG A 325 -7.61 13.02 -10.30
CA ARG A 325 -8.91 12.94 -11.00
C ARG A 325 -8.80 13.34 -12.47
N ALA A 326 -7.91 14.27 -12.82
CA ALA A 326 -7.66 14.63 -14.22
C ALA A 326 -6.98 13.49 -15.01
N ILE A 327 -6.08 12.76 -14.36
CA ILE A 327 -5.44 11.56 -14.93
C ILE A 327 -6.49 10.48 -15.17
N ASP A 328 -7.25 10.15 -14.13
CA ASP A 328 -8.22 9.05 -14.15
C ASP A 328 -9.57 9.44 -13.51
N PRO A 329 -10.49 10.03 -14.29
CA PRO A 329 -11.80 10.46 -13.77
C PRO A 329 -12.68 9.33 -13.26
N ALA A 330 -12.41 8.09 -13.68
CA ALA A 330 -13.15 6.89 -13.28
C ALA A 330 -12.64 6.28 -11.96
N GLU A 331 -11.59 6.85 -11.36
CA GLU A 331 -11.01 6.41 -10.08
C GLU A 331 -10.71 4.91 -10.02
N ARG A 332 -10.20 4.36 -11.12
CA ARG A 332 -9.76 2.96 -11.22
C ARG A 332 -8.65 2.70 -10.20
N GLY A 333 -8.65 1.48 -9.69
CA GLY A 333 -7.60 0.94 -8.84
C GLY A 333 -7.05 -0.34 -9.45
N PHE A 334 -5.74 -0.54 -9.33
CA PHE A 334 -5.06 -1.76 -9.77
C PHE A 334 -4.39 -2.43 -8.58
N THR A 335 -4.52 -3.74 -8.46
CA THR A 335 -3.75 -4.51 -7.47
C THR A 335 -2.29 -4.62 -7.88
N LEU A 336 -1.39 -4.89 -6.93
CA LEU A 336 0.03 -5.13 -7.23
C LEU A 336 0.21 -6.26 -8.25
N VAL A 337 -0.52 -7.36 -8.08
CA VAL A 337 -0.49 -8.52 -8.97
C VAL A 337 -0.87 -8.14 -10.40
N GLU A 338 -1.92 -7.34 -10.58
CA GLU A 338 -2.30 -6.85 -11.92
C GLU A 338 -1.22 -5.96 -12.53
N LEU A 339 -0.60 -5.09 -11.73
CA LEU A 339 0.48 -4.21 -12.15
C LEU A 339 1.72 -5.01 -12.62
N GLU A 340 2.12 -6.02 -11.87
CA GLU A 340 3.23 -6.91 -12.22
C GLU A 340 2.91 -7.68 -13.51
N GLN A 341 1.78 -8.38 -13.55
CA GLN A 341 1.44 -9.30 -14.64
C GLN A 341 1.11 -8.59 -15.96
N ARG A 342 0.45 -7.43 -15.91
CA ARG A 342 -0.08 -6.77 -17.11
C ARG A 342 0.73 -5.55 -17.54
N PHE A 343 1.40 -4.90 -16.59
CA PHE A 343 2.05 -3.61 -16.83
C PHE A 343 3.55 -3.60 -16.52
N GLY A 344 4.11 -4.73 -16.05
CA GLY A 344 5.55 -4.88 -15.80
C GLY A 344 6.04 -4.05 -14.62
N TYR A 345 5.21 -3.94 -13.57
CA TYR A 345 5.62 -3.31 -12.31
C TYR A 345 6.73 -4.16 -11.64
N PRO A 346 7.81 -3.54 -11.13
CA PRO A 346 8.91 -4.27 -10.53
C PRO A 346 8.53 -4.87 -9.16
N ALA A 347 8.88 -6.14 -8.95
CA ALA A 347 8.72 -6.84 -7.66
C ALA A 347 9.83 -6.49 -6.65
N ASP A 348 10.83 -5.71 -7.07
CA ASP A 348 11.95 -5.29 -6.23
C ASP A 348 11.48 -4.51 -4.99
N ASP A 349 12.04 -4.88 -3.83
CA ASP A 349 11.89 -4.11 -2.60
C ASP A 349 12.74 -2.83 -2.68
N LEU A 350 12.07 -1.72 -2.98
CA LEU A 350 12.72 -0.42 -3.08
C LEU A 350 13.36 0.02 -1.76
N HIS A 351 12.81 -0.40 -0.61
CA HIS A 351 13.37 -0.03 0.69
C HIS A 351 14.70 -0.73 0.91
N GLU A 352 14.77 -2.04 0.63
CA GLU A 352 16.02 -2.80 0.69
C GLU A 352 17.08 -2.19 -0.25
N ILE A 353 16.69 -1.90 -1.48
CA ILE A 353 17.59 -1.28 -2.48
C ILE A 353 18.07 0.11 -2.04
N ASP A 354 17.21 0.92 -1.42
CA ASP A 354 17.60 2.22 -0.89
C ASP A 354 18.59 2.08 0.27
N MET A 355 18.37 1.11 1.16
CA MET A 355 19.25 0.83 2.30
C MET A 355 20.64 0.34 1.88
N ASP A 356 20.72 -0.51 0.87
CA ASP A 356 22.00 -1.02 0.34
C ASP A 356 22.81 0.06 -0.41
N TRP A 357 22.15 1.14 -0.85
CA TRP A 357 22.78 2.21 -1.61
C TRP A 357 23.28 3.38 -0.74
N MET A 358 22.80 3.48 0.51
CA MET A 358 23.26 4.45 1.50
C MET A 358 24.56 3.97 2.15
#